data_AF-A0A4V1NZ14-F1
#
_entry.id   AF-A0A4V1NZ14-F1
#
_cell.length_a   1.000
_cell.length_b   1.000
_cell.length_c   1.000
_cell.angle_alpha   90.00
_cell.angle_beta   90.00
_cell.angle_gamma   90.00
#
_symmetry.space_group_name_H-M   'P 1'
#
loop_
_entity.id
_entity.type
_entity.pdbx_description
1 polymer ?
#
loop_
_entity_poly.entity_id
_entity_poly.type
_entity_poly.pdbx_seq_one_letter_code
_entity_poly.pdbx_strand_id
1 'polypeptide(L)'
;MIFWNVKKLADLLRNNELTSNQKLRYILVVFAFLSITPYAYLDSSFNSVYALEMMAILFTTVWGIRLCFEANEEGDGKDFFERFICIGFPIVIRLAVILIPLYFVFYIVVSIISQGYYGVGTEYGYMDVLGTVLIEIMFYLQVRKWIRYMAS
;
A
#
# COMPACT_ATOMS: atom_id res chain seq x y z
N MET A 1 -13.27 17.21 7.21
CA MET A 1 -13.39 16.53 5.89
C MET A 1 -14.85 16.64 5.50
N ILE A 2 -15.12 17.17 4.31
CA ILE A 2 -16.47 17.21 3.74
C ILE A 2 -16.68 15.87 3.05
N PHE A 3 -17.58 15.04 3.57
CA PHE A 3 -17.83 13.69 3.08
C PHE A 3 -19.01 13.61 2.10
N TRP A 4 -19.98 14.52 2.22
CA TRP A 4 -21.26 14.42 1.50
C TRP A 4 -21.45 15.52 0.44
N ASN A 5 -21.03 16.75 0.75
CA ASN A 5 -21.22 17.89 -0.15
C ASN A 5 -20.07 18.02 -1.17
N VAL A 6 -20.18 17.27 -2.27
CA VAL A 6 -19.18 17.24 -3.35
C VAL A 6 -18.96 18.62 -3.96
N LYS A 7 -20.02 19.43 -4.14
CA LYS A 7 -19.90 20.79 -4.68
C LYS A 7 -19.01 21.67 -3.80
N LYS A 8 -19.26 21.69 -2.49
CA LYS A 8 -18.43 22.44 -1.55
C LYS A 8 -16.97 21.97 -1.58
N LEU A 9 -16.73 20.67 -1.66
CA LEU A 9 -15.38 20.13 -1.77
C LEU A 9 -14.69 20.57 -3.07
N ALA A 10 -15.41 20.53 -4.20
CA ALA A 10 -14.92 20.98 -5.50
C ALA A 10 -14.59 22.48 -5.49
N ASP A 11 -15.43 23.31 -4.86
CA ASP A 11 -15.18 24.75 -4.71
C ASP A 11 -13.91 25.01 -3.88
N LEU A 12 -13.71 24.31 -2.76
CA LEU A 12 -12.49 24.42 -1.95
C LEU A 12 -11.23 23.99 -2.72
N LEU A 13 -11.33 22.92 -3.52
CA LEU A 13 -10.22 22.47 -4.37
C LEU A 13 -9.89 23.50 -5.45
N ARG A 14 -10.92 24.02 -6.14
CA ARG A 14 -10.78 25.03 -7.20
C ARG A 14 -10.11 26.30 -6.67
N ASN A 15 -10.43 26.71 -5.46
CA ASN A 15 -9.90 27.93 -4.85
C ASN A 15 -8.58 27.71 -4.08
N ASN A 16 -8.01 26.50 -4.09
CA ASN A 16 -6.83 26.13 -3.29
C ASN A 16 -6.99 26.37 -1.77
N GLU A 17 -8.20 26.21 -1.26
CA GLU A 17 -8.55 26.46 0.16
C GLU A 17 -8.35 25.22 1.05
N LEU A 18 -8.01 24.06 0.48
CA LEU A 18 -7.68 22.85 1.24
C LEU A 18 -6.22 22.83 1.67
N THR A 19 -5.99 22.68 2.97
CA THR A 19 -4.64 22.48 3.53
C THR A 19 -4.10 21.08 3.20
N SER A 20 -2.77 20.92 3.20
CA SER A 20 -2.11 19.62 3.00
C SER A 20 -2.62 18.54 3.98
N ASN A 21 -2.83 18.90 5.24
CA ASN A 21 -3.42 18.02 6.25
C ASN A 21 -4.86 17.61 5.95
N GLN A 22 -5.66 18.50 5.35
CA GLN A 22 -7.02 18.14 4.93
C GLN A 22 -6.98 17.18 3.74
N LYS A 23 -6.11 17.43 2.75
CA LYS A 23 -5.88 16.54 1.60
C LYS A 23 -5.41 15.14 2.06
N LEU A 24 -4.50 15.07 3.03
CA LEU A 24 -4.03 13.81 3.62
C LEU A 24 -5.17 12.94 4.15
N ARG A 25 -6.18 13.53 4.81
CA ARG A 25 -7.33 12.75 5.33
C ARG A 25 -8.13 12.09 4.22
N TYR A 26 -8.32 12.76 3.08
CA TYR A 26 -8.97 12.16 1.91
C TYR A 26 -8.14 11.00 1.37
N ILE A 27 -6.82 11.18 1.23
CA ILE A 27 -5.91 10.14 0.75
C ILE A 27 -5.94 8.93 1.67
N LEU A 28 -5.81 9.12 2.98
CA LEU A 28 -5.84 8.04 3.96
C LEU A 28 -7.13 7.24 3.90
N VAL A 29 -8.29 7.90 3.80
CA VAL A 29 -9.58 7.21 3.69
C VAL A 29 -9.66 6.40 2.40
N VAL A 30 -9.30 6.99 1.25
CA VAL A 30 -9.32 6.30 -0.04
C VAL A 30 -8.42 5.07 -0.02
N PHE A 31 -7.15 5.22 0.40
CA PHE A 31 -6.21 4.11 0.41
C PHE A 31 -6.56 3.04 1.46
N ALA A 32 -7.10 3.42 2.62
CA ALA A 32 -7.60 2.46 3.61
C ALA A 32 -8.77 1.62 3.07
N PHE A 33 -9.70 2.23 2.31
CA PHE A 33 -10.77 1.48 1.65
C PHE A 33 -10.22 0.55 0.56
N LEU A 34 -9.30 1.05 -0.27
CA LEU A 34 -8.67 0.24 -1.31
C LEU A 34 -7.90 -0.95 -0.73
N SER A 35 -7.24 -0.78 0.42
CA SER A 35 -6.42 -1.81 1.04
C SER A 35 -7.21 -2.98 1.60
N ILE A 36 -8.47 -2.76 2.01
CA ILE A 36 -9.35 -3.81 2.54
C ILE A 36 -10.30 -4.40 1.50
N THR A 37 -10.50 -3.73 0.36
CA THR A 37 -11.45 -4.15 -0.69
C THR A 37 -11.19 -5.58 -1.21
N PRO A 38 -9.93 -6.06 -1.41
CA PRO A 38 -9.69 -7.42 -1.87
C PRO A 38 -10.29 -8.50 -0.97
N TYR A 39 -10.34 -8.27 0.35
CA TYR A 39 -10.85 -9.24 1.32
C TYR A 39 -12.37 -9.38 1.29
N ALA A 40 -13.09 -8.38 0.76
CA ALA A 40 -14.54 -8.44 0.61
C ALA A 40 -14.99 -9.53 -0.39
N TYR A 41 -14.08 -10.02 -1.23
CA TYR A 41 -14.34 -11.04 -2.25
C TYR A 41 -13.96 -12.46 -1.81
N LEU A 42 -13.52 -12.65 -0.57
CA LEU A 42 -13.07 -13.96 -0.08
C LEU A 42 -14.22 -14.88 0.39
N ASP A 43 -15.47 -14.39 0.47
CA ASP A 43 -16.67 -15.14 0.89
C ASP A 43 -16.38 -16.19 1.99
N SER A 44 -16.55 -17.48 1.68
CA SER A 44 -16.36 -18.61 2.61
C SER A 44 -14.89 -18.95 2.89
N SER A 45 -13.94 -18.38 2.15
CA SER A 45 -12.51 -18.59 2.33
C SER A 45 -11.90 -17.64 3.37
N PHE A 46 -12.65 -16.63 3.82
CA PHE A 46 -12.17 -15.68 4.83
C PHE A 46 -11.96 -16.41 6.17
N ASN A 47 -10.72 -16.33 6.68
CA ASN A 47 -10.30 -16.99 7.91
C ASN A 47 -9.45 -16.04 8.77
N SER A 48 -8.93 -16.54 9.90
CA SER A 48 -8.13 -15.74 10.82
C SER A 48 -6.81 -15.23 10.22
N VAL A 49 -6.22 -15.93 9.25
CA VAL A 49 -5.00 -15.50 8.55
C VAL A 49 -5.30 -14.29 7.67
N TYR A 50 -6.37 -14.35 6.88
CA TYR A 50 -6.82 -13.20 6.07
C TYR A 50 -7.26 -12.01 6.92
N ALA A 51 -7.91 -12.26 8.06
CA ALA A 51 -8.27 -11.19 9.00
C ALA A 51 -7.04 -10.48 9.57
N LEU A 52 -6.01 -11.25 9.95
CA LEU A 52 -4.74 -10.72 10.42
C LEU A 52 -4.06 -9.89 9.33
N GLU A 53 -4.02 -10.40 8.10
CA GLU A 53 -3.41 -9.69 6.99
C GLU A 53 -4.15 -8.38 6.69
N MET A 54 -5.48 -8.40 6.59
CA MET A 54 -6.28 -7.21 6.37
C MET A 54 -6.00 -6.13 7.43
N MET A 55 -5.91 -6.52 8.70
CA MET A 55 -5.55 -5.61 9.78
C MET A 55 -4.12 -5.08 9.65
N ALA A 56 -3.17 -5.95 9.32
CA ALA A 56 -1.78 -5.58 9.13
C ALA A 56 -1.62 -4.58 7.98
N ILE A 57 -2.19 -4.88 6.81
CA ILE A 57 -2.18 -4.02 5.62
C ILE A 57 -2.85 -2.68 5.92
N LEU A 58 -4.01 -2.68 6.58
CA LEU A 58 -4.69 -1.43 6.93
C LEU A 58 -3.79 -0.55 7.82
N PHE A 59 -3.12 -1.15 8.80
CA PHE A 59 -2.21 -0.44 9.69
C PHE A 59 -0.99 0.11 8.94
N THR A 60 -0.31 -0.73 8.14
CA THR A 60 0.86 -0.35 7.35
C THR A 60 0.54 0.67 6.28
N THR A 61 -0.63 0.59 5.63
CA THR A 61 -1.11 1.61 4.69
C THR A 61 -1.23 2.98 5.38
N VAL A 62 -1.93 3.05 6.53
CA VAL A 62 -2.10 4.31 7.27
C VAL A 62 -0.76 4.85 7.79
N TRP A 63 0.06 3.97 8.37
CA TRP A 63 1.38 4.32 8.88
C TRP A 63 2.32 4.80 7.76
N GLY A 64 2.37 4.08 6.64
CA GLY A 64 3.25 4.33 5.52
C GLY A 64 2.92 5.63 4.79
N ILE A 65 1.63 5.93 4.58
CA ILE A 65 1.20 7.20 3.99
C ILE A 65 1.57 8.37 4.92
N ARG A 66 1.39 8.24 6.24
CA ARG A 66 1.79 9.27 7.20
C ARG A 66 3.30 9.50 7.19
N LEU A 67 4.09 8.44 7.16
CA LEU A 67 5.55 8.54 7.06
C LEU A 67 6.01 9.24 5.78
N CYS A 68 5.34 8.98 4.65
CA CYS A 68 5.63 9.67 3.39
C CYS A 68 5.21 11.15 3.46
N PHE A 69 4.09 11.46 4.12
CA PHE A 69 3.60 12.82 4.30
C PHE A 69 4.53 13.64 5.19
N GLU A 70 4.97 13.10 6.32
CA GLU A 70 5.94 13.73 7.22
C GLU A 70 7.24 14.06 6.47
N ALA A 71 7.75 13.11 5.68
CA ALA A 71 8.91 13.35 4.83
C ALA A 71 8.72 14.45 3.78
N ASN A 72 7.50 14.69 3.32
CA ASN A 72 7.18 15.79 2.41
C ASN A 72 7.14 17.14 3.13
N GLU A 73 6.54 17.17 4.32
CA GLU A 73 6.47 18.36 5.18
C GLU A 73 7.84 18.76 5.76
N GLU A 74 8.76 17.82 5.95
CA GLU A 74 10.15 18.09 6.33
C GLU A 74 10.94 18.90 5.27
N GLY A 75 10.50 18.89 4.01
CA GLY A 75 11.10 19.67 2.94
C GLY A 75 10.24 20.88 2.54
N ASP A 76 9.77 20.94 1.30
CA ASP A 76 8.98 22.08 0.81
C ASP A 76 7.46 22.02 1.14
N GLY A 77 6.96 20.90 1.65
CA GLY A 77 5.55 20.71 2.04
C GLY A 77 4.52 20.78 0.91
N LYS A 78 4.95 20.72 -0.36
CA LYS A 78 4.08 20.89 -1.53
C LYS A 78 3.81 19.56 -2.24
N ASP A 79 2.70 19.53 -2.98
CA ASP A 79 2.37 18.50 -3.98
C ASP A 79 2.53 17.04 -3.50
N PHE A 80 2.20 16.79 -2.23
CA PHE A 80 2.40 15.48 -1.60
C PHE A 80 1.72 14.36 -2.41
N PHE A 81 0.47 14.58 -2.84
CA PHE A 81 -0.31 13.55 -3.52
C PHE A 81 0.31 13.20 -4.87
N GLU A 82 0.68 14.23 -5.64
CA GLU A 82 1.32 14.13 -6.94
C GLU A 82 2.64 13.38 -6.81
N ARG A 83 3.47 13.75 -5.84
CA ARG A 83 4.75 13.07 -5.56
C ARG A 83 4.53 11.62 -5.14
N PHE A 84 3.59 11.37 -4.23
CA PHE A 84 3.29 10.02 -3.73
C PHE A 84 2.84 9.08 -4.84
N ILE A 85 1.94 9.51 -5.72
CA ILE A 85 1.45 8.71 -6.85
C ILE A 85 2.52 8.52 -7.93
N CYS A 86 3.15 9.62 -8.38
CA CYS A 86 4.12 9.58 -9.48
C CYS A 86 5.40 8.82 -9.12
N ILE A 87 5.81 8.82 -7.85
CA ILE A 87 6.92 7.99 -7.35
C ILE A 87 6.46 6.57 -7.04
N GLY A 88 5.28 6.41 -6.45
CA GLY A 88 4.76 5.10 -6.06
C GLY A 88 4.66 4.16 -7.26
N PHE A 89 4.14 4.64 -8.38
CA PHE A 89 3.97 3.84 -9.59
C PHE A 89 5.25 3.13 -10.08
N PRO A 90 6.37 3.82 -10.37
CA PRO A 90 7.59 3.14 -10.79
C PRO A 90 8.19 2.24 -9.71
N ILE A 91 7.99 2.52 -8.41
CA ILE A 91 8.45 1.65 -7.33
C ILE A 91 7.67 0.33 -7.33
N VAL A 92 6.34 0.39 -7.47
CA VAL A 92 5.50 -0.82 -7.61
C VAL A 92 5.97 -1.66 -8.79
N ILE A 93 6.24 -1.04 -9.94
CA ILE A 93 6.76 -1.77 -11.12
C ILE A 93 8.09 -2.46 -10.79
N ARG A 94 9.04 -1.75 -10.17
CA ARG A 94 10.35 -2.33 -9.80
C ARG A 94 10.19 -3.51 -8.84
N LEU A 95 9.33 -3.36 -7.82
CA LEU A 95 9.05 -4.43 -6.88
C LEU A 95 8.40 -5.62 -7.58
N ALA A 96 7.40 -5.41 -8.44
CA ALA A 96 6.74 -6.47 -9.19
C ALA A 96 7.72 -7.24 -10.09
N VAL A 97 8.57 -6.52 -10.83
CA VAL A 97 9.59 -7.13 -11.73
C VAL A 97 10.58 -8.01 -10.97
N ILE A 98 10.89 -7.71 -9.71
CA ILE A 98 11.81 -8.51 -8.89
C ILE A 98 11.08 -9.63 -8.17
N LEU A 99 9.95 -9.32 -7.52
CA LEU A 99 9.27 -10.22 -6.60
C LEU A 99 8.44 -11.27 -7.31
N ILE A 100 7.82 -10.96 -8.45
CA ILE A 100 7.02 -11.94 -9.20
C ILE A 100 7.91 -13.10 -9.68
N PRO A 101 9.04 -12.88 -10.38
CA PRO A 101 9.93 -13.98 -10.75
C PRO A 101 10.49 -14.73 -9.54
N LEU A 102 10.86 -14.02 -8.47
CA LEU A 102 11.36 -14.64 -7.25
C LEU A 102 10.33 -15.57 -6.62
N TYR A 103 9.06 -15.16 -6.59
CA TYR A 103 7.94 -15.97 -6.14
C TYR A 103 7.81 -17.25 -6.99
N PHE A 104 7.81 -17.13 -8.33
CA PHE A 104 7.78 -18.32 -9.20
C PHE A 104 8.95 -19.28 -8.96
N VAL A 105 10.18 -18.76 -8.85
CA VAL A 105 11.37 -19.58 -8.56
C VAL A 105 11.23 -20.29 -7.21
N PHE A 106 10.75 -19.59 -6.18
CA PHE A 106 10.50 -20.17 -4.87
C PHE A 106 9.53 -21.35 -4.94
N TYR A 107 8.39 -21.20 -5.63
CA TYR A 107 7.41 -22.27 -5.78
C TYR A 107 7.95 -23.48 -6.56
N ILE A 108 8.72 -23.24 -7.63
CA ILE A 108 9.37 -24.32 -8.40
C ILE A 108 10.32 -25.11 -7.50
N VAL A 109 11.17 -24.42 -6.72
CA VAL A 109 12.13 -25.05 -5.80
C VAL A 109 11.42 -25.87 -4.73
N VAL A 110 10.38 -25.31 -4.08
CA VAL A 110 9.59 -26.01 -3.06
C VAL A 110 8.91 -27.25 -3.65
N SER A 111 8.36 -27.15 -4.86
CA SER A 111 7.71 -28.28 -5.54
C SER A 111 8.69 -29.43 -5.82
N ILE A 112 9.91 -29.12 -6.26
CA ILE A 112 10.96 -30.12 -6.51
C ILE A 112 11.40 -30.79 -5.19
N ILE A 113 11.71 -30.00 -4.16
CA ILE A 113 12.21 -30.52 -2.87
C ILE A 113 11.17 -31.40 -2.19
N SER A 114 9.90 -31.03 -2.29
CA SER A 114 8.81 -31.81 -1.71
C SER A 114 8.39 -33.04 -2.51
N GLN A 115 9.05 -33.36 -3.62
CA GLN A 115 8.66 -34.47 -4.51
C GLN A 115 7.18 -34.41 -4.93
N GLY A 116 6.62 -33.20 -5.04
CA GLY A 116 5.20 -33.00 -5.37
C GLY A 116 4.19 -33.41 -4.28
N TYR A 117 4.64 -33.73 -3.05
CA TYR A 117 3.74 -34.07 -1.94
C TYR A 117 2.93 -32.86 -1.45
N TYR A 118 3.51 -31.65 -1.52
CA TYR A 118 2.75 -30.42 -1.39
C TYR A 118 2.22 -30.09 -2.79
N GLY A 119 0.93 -30.33 -3.01
CA GLY A 119 0.26 -29.86 -4.21
C GLY A 119 0.50 -28.37 -4.40
N VAL A 120 0.47 -27.89 -5.65
CA VAL A 120 0.74 -26.48 -6.05
C VAL A 120 -0.23 -25.46 -5.42
N GLY A 121 -1.13 -25.88 -4.52
CA GLY A 121 -1.88 -25.03 -3.61
C GLY A 121 -1.39 -25.20 -2.18
N THR A 122 -0.33 -24.50 -1.79
CA THR A 122 -0.06 -24.27 -0.36
C THR A 122 -1.20 -23.43 0.20
N GLU A 123 -1.83 -23.88 1.28
CA GLU A 123 -2.82 -23.06 1.99
C GLU A 123 -2.20 -21.71 2.36
N TYR A 124 -2.97 -20.64 2.16
CA TYR A 124 -2.56 -19.28 2.51
C TYR A 124 -2.23 -19.20 4.00
N GLY A 125 -1.00 -18.87 4.34
CA GLY A 125 -0.46 -19.00 5.68
C GLY A 125 0.16 -17.72 6.23
N TYR A 126 0.60 -17.78 7.49
CA TYR A 126 1.22 -16.65 8.18
C TYR A 126 2.52 -16.15 7.52
N MET A 127 3.22 -17.01 6.78
CA MET A 127 4.42 -16.59 6.03
C MET A 127 4.07 -15.72 4.83
N ASP A 128 2.92 -15.96 4.19
CA ASP A 128 2.42 -15.12 3.11
C ASP A 128 2.04 -13.74 3.64
N VAL A 129 1.34 -13.69 4.77
CA VAL A 129 1.02 -12.44 5.49
C VAL A 129 2.28 -11.63 5.81
N LEU A 130 3.30 -12.28 6.37
CA LEU A 130 4.58 -11.62 6.66
C LEU A 130 5.23 -11.08 5.39
N GLY A 131 5.23 -11.88 4.31
CA GLY A 131 5.73 -11.48 3.00
C GLY A 131 5.03 -10.23 2.47
N THR A 132 3.70 -10.23 2.44
CA THR A 132 2.89 -9.09 1.99
C THR A 132 3.20 -7.83 2.79
N VAL A 133 3.21 -7.93 4.12
CA VAL A 133 3.48 -6.80 5.03
C VAL A 133 4.90 -6.24 4.81
N LEU A 134 5.90 -7.11 4.63
CA LEU A 134 7.26 -6.67 4.36
C LEU A 134 7.38 -5.94 3.02
N ILE A 135 6.73 -6.45 1.97
CA ILE A 135 6.71 -5.82 0.65
C ILE A 135 6.07 -4.44 0.72
N GLU A 136 4.96 -4.30 1.44
CA GLU A 136 4.26 -3.03 1.62
C GLU A 136 5.11 -2.02 2.42
N ILE A 137 5.76 -2.46 3.50
CA ILE A 137 6.71 -1.62 4.25
C ILE A 137 7.85 -1.17 3.34
N MET A 138 8.44 -2.09 2.57
CA MET A 138 9.50 -1.77 1.61
C MET A 138 9.05 -0.75 0.56
N PHE A 139 7.81 -0.86 0.06
CA PHE A 139 7.22 0.12 -0.84
C PHE A 139 7.20 1.51 -0.21
N TYR A 140 6.60 1.66 0.97
CA TYR A 140 6.50 2.96 1.64
C TYR A 140 7.86 3.55 2.00
N LEU A 141 8.81 2.73 2.45
CA LEU A 141 10.18 3.19 2.73
C LEU A 141 10.89 3.70 1.47
N GLN A 142 10.70 3.03 0.33
CA GLN A 142 11.24 3.49 -0.94
C GLN A 142 10.58 4.79 -1.41
N VAL A 143 9.25 4.89 -1.32
CA VAL A 143 8.53 6.12 -1.67
C VAL A 143 9.02 7.28 -0.82
N ARG A 144 9.08 7.08 0.51
CA ARG A 144 9.59 8.06 1.47
C ARG A 144 11.00 8.54 1.09
N LYS A 145 11.91 7.61 0.76
CA LYS A 145 13.28 7.94 0.36
C LYS A 145 13.32 8.94 -0.80
N TRP A 146 12.50 8.72 -1.83
CA TRP A 146 12.49 9.57 -3.02
C TRP A 146 11.71 10.87 -2.81
N ILE A 147 10.67 10.87 -1.97
CA ILE A 147 9.99 12.11 -1.56
C ILE A 147 10.99 13.03 -0.85
N ARG A 148 11.77 12.51 0.12
CA ARG A 148 12.77 13.32 0.83
C ARG A 148 13.82 13.93 -0.10
N TYR A 149 14.23 13.18 -1.13
CA TYR A 149 15.21 13.65 -2.11
C TYR A 149 14.71 14.84 -2.97
N MET A 150 13.41 14.93 -3.24
CA MET A 150 12.84 16.04 -4.01
C MET A 150 12.43 17.24 -3.16
N ALA A 151 12.29 17.02 -1.85
CA ALA A 151 11.87 18.04 -0.92
C ALA A 151 13.06 18.78 -0.27
N SER A 152 14.27 18.23 -0.40
CA SER A 152 15.56 18.87 -0.07
C SER A 152 16.04 19.79 -1.19
#